data_AF-A0A7W5FMG8-F1
#
_entry.id   AF-A0A7W5FMG8-F1
#
_cell.length_a   1.000
_cell.length_b   1.000
_cell.length_c   1.000
_cell.angle_alpha   90.00
_cell.angle_beta   90.00
_cell.angle_gamma   90.00
#
_symmetry.space_group_name_H-M   'P 1'
#
loop_
_entity.id
_entity.type
_entity.pdbx_description
1 polymer ?
#
loop_
_entity_poly.entity_id
_entity_poly.type
_entity_poly.pdbx_seq_one_letter_code
_entity_poly.pdbx_strand_id
1 'polypeptide(L)'
;MRFEEYQILQLVDQLSPQERKDMRDRGQQALNVPVDLSAETLSSMRMEHLIPLRDMIRGYILTKRYVPDIKGAYEAMKSTKLPNRIGFGRMEEED
;
A
#
# COMPACT_ATOMS: atom_id res chain seq x y z
N MET A 1 8.30 6.30 -20.71
CA MET A 1 7.63 5.91 -19.45
C MET A 1 8.16 6.80 -18.35
N ARG A 2 7.27 7.53 -17.65
CA ARG A 2 7.60 8.39 -16.50
C ARG A 2 8.00 7.52 -15.31
N PHE A 3 8.74 8.10 -14.35
CA PHE A 3 9.23 7.37 -13.18
C PHE A 3 8.10 6.78 -12.34
N GLU A 4 7.02 7.53 -12.15
CA GLU A 4 5.85 7.14 -11.37
C GLU A 4 5.09 5.97 -12.01
N GLU A 5 4.96 5.97 -13.34
CA GLU A 5 4.34 4.86 -14.09
C GLU A 5 5.13 3.57 -13.87
N TYR A 6 6.46 3.64 -13.99
CA TYR A 6 7.35 2.50 -13.77
C TYR A 6 7.22 1.98 -12.34
N GLN A 7 7.21 2.86 -11.34
CA GLN A 7 7.03 2.47 -9.95
C GLN A 7 5.68 1.79 -9.71
N ILE A 8 4.59 2.30 -10.29
CA ILE A 8 3.27 1.69 -10.17
C ILE A 8 3.30 0.28 -10.75
N LEU A 9 3.85 0.08 -11.96
CA LEU A 9 3.95 -1.24 -12.58
C LEU A 9 4.73 -2.23 -11.69
N GLN A 10 5.88 -1.82 -11.16
CA GLN A 10 6.67 -2.64 -10.22
C GLN A 10 5.92 -2.99 -8.93
N LEU A 11 5.07 -2.10 -8.43
CA LEU A 11 4.24 -2.36 -7.25
C LEU A 11 3.08 -3.31 -7.59
N VAL A 12 2.44 -3.11 -8.75
CA VAL A 12 1.34 -3.95 -9.24
C VAL A 12 1.79 -5.39 -9.49
N ASP A 13 3.03 -5.60 -9.91
CA ASP A 13 3.62 -6.93 -10.08
C ASP A 13 3.69 -7.73 -8.77
N GLN A 14 3.69 -7.06 -7.61
CA GLN A 14 3.69 -7.68 -6.29
C GLN A 14 2.29 -8.04 -5.79
N LEU A 15 1.24 -7.67 -6.54
CA LEU A 15 -0.16 -7.91 -6.21
C LEU A 15 -0.72 -9.12 -6.96
N SER A 16 -1.54 -9.90 -6.26
CA SER A 16 -2.36 -10.95 -6.88
C SER A 16 -3.47 -10.35 -7.77
N PRO A 17 -4.06 -11.11 -8.69
CA PRO A 17 -5.11 -10.60 -9.59
C PRO A 17 -6.31 -9.97 -8.85
N GLN A 18 -6.71 -10.54 -7.71
CA GLN A 18 -7.78 -9.99 -6.89
C GLN A 18 -7.38 -8.64 -6.27
N GLU A 19 -6.16 -8.54 -5.75
CA GLU A 19 -5.65 -7.28 -5.18
C GLU A 19 -5.50 -6.18 -6.23
N ARG A 20 -5.08 -6.54 -7.45
CA ARG A 20 -5.03 -5.60 -8.58
C ARG A 20 -6.42 -5.05 -8.90
N LYS A 21 -7.44 -5.91 -8.91
CA LYS A 21 -8.83 -5.50 -9.11
C LYS A 21 -9.29 -4.58 -7.99
N ASP A 22 -9.02 -4.93 -6.73
CA ASP A 22 -9.39 -4.11 -5.57
C ASP A 22 -8.69 -2.74 -5.60
N MET A 23 -7.41 -2.69 -5.97
CA MET A 23 -6.66 -1.43 -6.11
C MET A 23 -7.16 -0.58 -7.27
N ARG A 24 -7.56 -1.20 -8.39
CA ARG A 24 -8.18 -0.51 -9.52
C ARG A 24 -9.49 0.14 -9.08
N ASP A 25 -10.37 -0.63 -8.44
CA ASP A 25 -11.70 -0.16 -8.04
C ASP A 25 -11.60 0.94 -6.97
N ARG A 26 -10.69 0.79 -5.99
CA ARG A 26 -10.40 1.83 -4.97
C ARG A 26 -9.75 3.08 -5.58
N GLY A 27 -8.83 2.91 -6.52
CA GLY A 27 -8.15 4.01 -7.21
C GLY A 27 -9.14 4.84 -8.01
N GLN A 28 -10.03 4.18 -8.75
CA GLN A 28 -11.10 4.85 -9.48
C GLN A 28 -12.04 5.62 -8.54
N GLN A 29 -12.41 5.02 -7.40
CA GLN A 29 -13.24 5.69 -6.40
C GLN A 29 -12.53 6.91 -5.78
N ALA A 30 -11.24 6.80 -5.45
CA ALA A 30 -10.49 7.87 -4.78
C ALA A 30 -10.15 9.04 -5.71
N LEU A 31 -9.84 8.75 -6.98
CA LEU A 31 -9.40 9.75 -7.96
C LEU A 31 -10.54 10.28 -8.83
N ASN A 32 -11.72 9.65 -8.78
CA ASN A 32 -12.89 9.97 -9.59
C ASN A 32 -12.60 10.01 -11.10
N VAL A 33 -11.67 9.16 -11.54
CA VAL A 33 -11.29 8.98 -12.95
C VAL A 33 -11.17 7.49 -13.25
N PRO A 34 -11.37 7.06 -14.51
CA PRO A 34 -11.08 5.68 -14.90
C PRO A 34 -9.63 5.33 -14.56
N VAL A 35 -9.46 4.30 -13.73
CA VAL A 35 -8.14 3.75 -13.41
C VAL A 35 -8.06 2.38 -14.04
N ASP A 36 -7.00 2.16 -14.81
CA ASP A 36 -6.55 0.83 -15.20
C ASP A 36 -5.04 0.78 -14.96
N LEU A 37 -4.58 -0.36 -14.46
CA LEU A 37 -3.19 -0.57 -14.03
C LEU A 37 -2.29 -1.05 -15.18
N SER A 38 -2.75 -0.86 -16.42
CA SER A 38 -2.01 -1.11 -17.66
C SER A 38 -1.04 0.02 -17.97
N ALA A 39 0.06 -0.29 -18.65
CA ALA A 39 1.08 0.70 -19.00
C ALA A 39 0.49 1.80 -19.91
N GLU A 40 -0.41 1.43 -20.82
CA GLU A 40 -1.10 2.33 -21.72
C GLU A 40 -1.93 3.34 -20.94
N THR A 41 -2.72 2.88 -19.96
CA THR A 41 -3.57 3.77 -19.18
C THR A 41 -2.75 4.69 -18.29
N LEU A 42 -1.75 4.15 -17.58
CA LEU A 42 -0.85 4.95 -16.74
C LEU A 42 -0.12 6.03 -17.56
N SER A 43 0.25 5.75 -18.81
CA SER A 43 0.88 6.73 -19.71
C SER A 43 -0.01 7.92 -20.05
N SER A 44 -1.33 7.71 -20.08
CA SER A 44 -2.32 8.75 -20.36
C SER A 44 -2.75 9.56 -19.13
N MET A 45 -2.46 9.05 -17.93
CA MET A 45 -2.85 9.70 -16.68
C MET A 45 -2.00 10.94 -16.38
N ARG A 46 -2.62 11.94 -15.76
CA ARG A 46 -1.91 13.12 -15.27
C ARG A 46 -1.07 12.78 -14.04
N MET A 47 0.03 13.52 -13.84
CA MET A 47 0.93 13.29 -12.71
C MET A 47 0.24 13.43 -11.36
N GLU A 48 -0.73 14.35 -11.27
CA GLU A 48 -1.59 14.58 -10.10
C GLU A 48 -2.39 13.34 -9.67
N HIS A 49 -2.63 12.40 -10.59
CA HIS A 49 -3.31 11.13 -10.31
C HIS A 49 -2.35 9.96 -10.12
N LEU A 50 -1.20 9.99 -10.79
CA LEU A 50 -0.19 8.94 -10.66
C LEU A 50 0.45 8.91 -9.27
N ILE A 51 0.76 10.07 -8.70
CA ILE A 51 1.41 10.15 -7.38
C ILE A 51 0.52 9.51 -6.29
N PRO A 52 -0.77 9.91 -6.13
CA PRO A 52 -1.63 9.28 -5.13
C PRO A 52 -1.91 7.81 -5.42
N LEU A 53 -2.03 7.40 -6.69
CA LEU A 53 -2.23 6.00 -7.06
C LEU A 53 -1.03 5.13 -6.62
N ARG A 54 0.19 5.59 -6.89
CA ARG A 54 1.43 4.95 -6.43
C ARG A 54 1.44 4.81 -4.91
N ASP A 55 1.17 5.90 -4.21
CA ASP A 55 1.25 5.93 -2.74
C ASP A 55 0.18 5.05 -2.10
N MET A 56 -1.01 4.97 -2.70
CA MET A 56 -2.07 4.05 -2.26
C MET A 56 -1.63 2.59 -2.40
N ILE A 57 -1.10 2.19 -3.57
CA ILE A 57 -0.65 0.81 -3.81
C ILE A 57 0.54 0.47 -2.90
N ARG A 58 1.50 1.39 -2.75
CA ARG A 58 2.63 1.21 -1.85
C ARG A 58 2.17 1.05 -0.40
N GLY A 59 1.23 1.89 0.06
CA GLY A 59 0.63 1.80 1.38
C GLY A 59 -0.05 0.46 1.60
N TYR A 60 -0.80 -0.05 0.63
CA TYR A 60 -1.42 -1.37 0.69
C TYR A 60 -0.40 -2.50 0.83
N ILE A 61 0.69 -2.47 0.06
CA ILE A 61 1.75 -3.48 0.14
C ILE A 61 2.45 -3.43 1.50
N LEU A 62 2.73 -2.23 2.01
CA LEU A 62 3.35 -2.04 3.33
C LEU A 62 2.44 -2.56 4.44
N THR A 63 1.14 -2.26 4.41
CA THR A 63 0.21 -2.75 5.42
C THR A 63 0.09 -4.26 5.37
N LYS A 64 -0.01 -4.86 4.18
CA LYS A 64 0.01 -6.32 4.01
C LYS A 64 1.27 -6.98 4.57
N ARG A 65 2.45 -6.37 4.38
CA ARG A 65 3.74 -6.96 4.78
C ARG A 65 4.07 -6.77 6.26
N TYR A 66 3.72 -5.63 6.83
CA TYR A 66 4.26 -5.21 8.13
C TYR A 66 3.19 -4.98 9.20
N VAL A 67 1.91 -4.94 8.86
CA VAL A 67 0.87 -4.83 9.89
C VAL A 67 0.53 -6.24 10.37
N PRO A 68 0.92 -6.63 11.60
CA PRO A 68 0.46 -7.87 12.19
C PRO A 68 -1.06 -7.84 12.21
N ASP A 69 -1.69 -8.95 11.85
CA ASP A 69 -3.14 -9.13 11.77
C ASP A 69 -3.85 -8.24 12.80
N ILE A 70 -4.47 -7.14 12.34
CA ILE A 70 -5.08 -6.15 13.23
C ILE A 70 -6.11 -6.84 14.12
N LYS A 71 -6.78 -7.90 13.64
CA LYS A 71 -7.68 -8.70 14.47
C LYS A 71 -6.90 -9.45 15.54
N GLY A 72 -5.83 -10.16 15.19
CA GLY A 72 -4.93 -10.80 16.14
C GLY A 72 -4.31 -9.82 17.16
N ALA A 73 -3.96 -8.60 16.74
CA ALA A 73 -3.44 -7.55 17.62
C ALA A 73 -4.54 -7.00 18.56
N TYR A 74 -5.76 -6.77 18.07
CA TYR A 74 -6.90 -6.37 18.89
C TYR A 74 -7.34 -7.47 19.86
N GLU A 75 -7.34 -8.73 19.44
CA GLU A 75 -7.62 -9.88 20.30
C GLU A 75 -6.52 -10.06 21.36
N ALA A 76 -5.24 -9.88 20.99
CA ALA A 76 -4.12 -9.86 21.94
C ALA A 76 -4.25 -8.72 22.96
N MET A 77 -4.62 -7.51 22.53
CA MET A 77 -4.92 -6.37 23.41
C MET A 77 -6.08 -6.65 24.36
N LYS A 78 -7.14 -7.31 23.89
CA LYS A 78 -8.31 -7.67 24.70
C LYS A 78 -7.99 -8.77 25.73
N SER A 79 -6.93 -9.55 25.52
CA SER A 79 -6.53 -10.66 26.39
C SER A 79 -5.60 -10.28 27.55
N THR A 80 -5.25 -9.01 27.75
CA THR A 80 -4.35 -8.55 28.85
C THR A 80 -2.97 -9.22 28.86
N LYS A 81 -2.48 -9.70 27.71
CA LYS A 81 -1.14 -10.31 27.56
C LYS A 81 -0.15 -9.46 26.76
N LEU A 82 -0.35 -8.16 26.68
CA LEU A 82 0.71 -7.26 26.22
C LEU A 82 1.50 -6.78 27.44
N PRO A 83 2.84 -6.97 27.49
CA PRO A 83 3.66 -6.27 28.46
C PRO A 83 3.38 -4.77 28.35
N ASN A 84 3.26 -4.07 29.48
CA ASN A 84 3.04 -2.60 29.56
C ASN A 84 4.15 -1.74 28.91
N ARG A 85 5.02 -2.35 28.09
CA ARG A 85 6.04 -1.72 27.25
C ARG A 85 5.97 -2.35 25.87
N ILE A 86 5.11 -1.81 25.00
CA ILE A 86 5.40 -1.87 23.57
C ILE A 86 6.52 -0.85 23.34
N GLY A 87 7.76 -1.33 23.34
CA GLY A 87 8.89 -0.54 22.89
C GLY A 87 8.87 -0.50 21.37
N PHE A 88 8.55 0.63 20.77
CA PHE A 88 9.02 0.94 19.42
C PHE A 88 10.55 1.01 19.55
N GLY A 89 11.27 0.01 19.02
CA GLY A 89 12.70 -0.16 19.25
C GLY A 89 13.49 1.14 19.13
N ARG A 90 14.51 1.32 19.99
CA ARG A 90 15.54 2.33 19.74
C ARG A 90 16.20 1.99 18.41
N MET A 91 16.38 2.97 17.52
CA MET A 91 17.39 2.84 16.48
C MET A 91 18.73 2.64 17.20
N GLU A 92 19.42 1.55 16.91
CA GLU A 92 20.83 1.44 17.23
C GLU A 92 21.54 2.51 16.38
N GLU A 93 22.06 3.54 17.04
CA GLU A 93 23.12 4.37 16.48
C GLU A 93 24.37 3.48 16.47
N GLU A 94 24.84 3.08 15.29
CA GLU A 94 26.14 2.43 15.12
C GLU A 94 27.27 3.47 15.34
N ASP A 95 28.32 3.02 16.04
CA ASP A 95 29.47 3.78 16.58
C ASP A 95 30.26 4.64 15.57
#